data_AF-A0A7Y7C1I8-F1
#
_entry.id   AF-A0A7Y7C1I8-F1
#
_cell.length_a   1.000
_cell.length_b   1.000
_cell.length_c   1.000
_cell.angle_alpha   90.00
_cell.angle_beta   90.00
_cell.angle_gamma   90.00
#
_symmetry.space_group_name_H-M   'P 1'
#
loop_
_entity.id
_entity.type
_entity.pdbx_description
1 polymer ?
#
loop_
_entity_poly.entity_id
_entity_poly.type
_entity_poly.pdbx_seq_one_letter_code
_entity_poly.pdbx_strand_id
1 'polypeptide(L)'
;MDDWNDSTPVRKPAHPILILVALVAVSGYMLMQKYSGGRPATQAASPSDAEARVNVLALCDAVQAHRDEHGVYVTAGPTPKAIPRGGRAVPFPKDETFHRLGFEPDGKVHFQYQVVVQESPVGEPEVSCLARGDFDGDGLNSLYRVRLDANGMTTPIEVEREGE
;
A
#
# COMPACT_ATOMS: atom_id res chain seq x y z
N MET A 1 80.73 10.08 45.17
CA MET A 1 79.92 9.47 46.24
C MET A 1 79.00 10.57 46.75
N ASP A 2 78.02 11.02 45.97
CA ASP A 2 76.77 10.32 45.58
C ASP A 2 76.01 9.91 46.87
N ASP A 3 74.75 10.23 47.11
CA ASP A 3 73.64 10.35 46.19
C ASP A 3 72.42 10.99 46.91
N TRP A 4 71.77 11.94 46.24
CA TRP A 4 70.33 12.16 46.09
C TRP A 4 69.31 12.22 47.24
N ASN A 5 68.55 13.32 47.17
CA ASN A 5 67.21 13.56 47.71
C ASN A 5 66.16 13.05 46.72
N ASP A 6 65.26 12.13 47.10
CA ASP A 6 63.95 12.05 46.45
C ASP A 6 62.84 11.56 47.39
N SER A 7 61.75 12.33 47.40
CA SER A 7 60.54 12.09 48.18
C SER A 7 59.62 11.18 47.39
N THR A 8 59.42 9.94 47.83
CA THR A 8 58.46 9.06 47.16
C THR A 8 57.02 9.31 47.64
N PRO A 9 56.04 9.48 46.72
CA PRO A 9 54.65 9.68 47.07
C PRO A 9 53.95 8.38 47.48
N VAL A 10 53.08 8.48 48.48
CA VAL A 10 52.16 7.44 48.94
C VAL A 10 51.26 6.97 47.79
N ARG A 11 51.54 5.78 47.23
CA ARG A 11 50.63 5.12 46.29
C ARG A 11 49.52 4.38 47.06
N LYS A 12 48.29 4.87 46.93
CA LYS A 12 47.08 4.17 47.38
C LYS A 12 46.88 2.88 46.57
N PRO A 13 46.46 1.76 47.19
CA PRO A 13 46.19 0.53 46.45
C PRO A 13 44.94 0.70 45.58
N ALA A 14 45.11 0.59 44.27
CA ALA A 14 43.99 0.50 43.34
C ALA A 14 43.27 -0.84 43.53
N HIS A 15 41.97 -0.77 43.83
CA HIS A 15 41.14 -1.93 44.14
C HIS A 15 40.92 -2.81 42.89
N PRO A 16 41.33 -4.10 42.90
CA PRO A 16 41.21 -4.99 41.73
C PRO A 16 39.77 -5.26 41.30
N ILE A 17 38.80 -4.97 42.17
CA ILE A 17 37.37 -5.16 41.93
C ILE A 17 36.84 -4.18 40.86
N LEU A 18 37.38 -2.97 40.76
CA LEU A 18 36.91 -1.98 39.78
C LEU A 18 37.28 -2.35 38.32
N ILE A 19 38.37 -3.09 38.13
CA ILE A 19 38.84 -3.50 36.78
C ILE A 19 37.95 -4.63 36.23
N LEU A 20 37.51 -5.56 37.09
CA LEU A 20 36.62 -6.66 36.69
C LEU A 20 35.21 -6.17 36.32
N VAL A 21 34.66 -5.18 37.04
CA VAL A 21 33.34 -4.61 36.72
C VAL A 21 33.36 -3.86 35.39
N ALA A 22 34.45 -3.15 35.08
CA ALA A 22 34.60 -2.45 33.81
C ALA A 22 34.68 -3.40 32.60
N LEU A 23 35.35 -4.55 32.73
CA LEU A 23 35.48 -5.53 31.64
C LEU A 23 34.16 -6.27 31.32
N VAL A 24 33.35 -6.57 32.33
CA VAL A 24 32.02 -7.20 32.12
C VAL A 24 31.04 -6.21 31.49
N ALA A 25 31.12 -4.92 31.81
CA ALA A 25 30.27 -3.90 31.20
C ALA A 25 30.59 -3.66 29.72
N VAL A 26 31.88 -3.68 29.32
CA VAL A 26 32.28 -3.48 27.92
C VAL A 26 31.93 -4.69 27.04
N SER A 27 32.09 -5.91 27.56
CA SER A 27 31.72 -7.13 26.80
C SER A 27 30.20 -7.27 26.62
N GLY A 28 29.41 -6.91 27.64
CA GLY A 28 27.95 -6.84 27.54
C GLY A 28 27.46 -5.79 26.53
N TYR A 29 28.09 -4.62 26.50
CA TYR A 29 27.72 -3.54 25.57
C TYR A 29 28.09 -3.86 24.11
N MET A 30 29.24 -4.51 23.88
CA MET A 30 29.66 -4.98 22.54
C MET A 30 28.82 -6.15 22.01
N LEU A 31 28.32 -7.04 22.88
CA LEU A 31 27.38 -8.09 22.46
C LEU A 31 26.01 -7.49 22.11
N MET A 32 25.52 -6.51 22.87
CA MET A 32 24.22 -5.89 22.62
C MET A 32 24.19 -5.16 21.26
N GLN A 33 25.29 -4.53 20.85
CA GLN A 33 25.39 -3.87 19.54
C GLN A 33 25.39 -4.86 18.35
N LYS A 34 25.83 -6.10 18.54
CA LYS A 34 25.78 -7.14 17.49
C LYS A 34 24.41 -7.80 17.32
N TYR A 35 23.53 -7.74 18.33
CA TYR A 35 22.15 -8.27 18.22
C TYR A 35 21.11 -7.23 17.78
N SER A 36 21.45 -5.94 17.78
CA SER A 36 20.62 -4.88 17.19
C SER A 36 20.85 -4.67 15.68
N GLY A 37 21.75 -5.44 15.07
CA GLY A 37 22.06 -5.40 13.64
C GLY A 37 21.20 -6.36 12.84
N GLY A 38 20.03 -5.90 12.41
CA GLY A 38 19.21 -6.64 11.46
C GLY A 38 17.72 -6.36 11.55
N ARG A 39 17.29 -5.09 11.49
CA ARG A 39 16.01 -4.85 10.84
C ARG A 39 16.24 -5.26 9.38
N PRO A 40 15.60 -6.33 8.87
CA PRO A 40 15.68 -6.62 7.45
C PRO A 40 15.30 -5.32 6.74
N ALA A 41 16.18 -4.89 5.81
CA ALA A 41 15.82 -3.88 4.84
C ALA A 41 14.41 -4.21 4.38
N THR A 42 13.50 -3.24 4.56
CA THR A 42 12.09 -3.33 4.18
C THR A 42 11.95 -4.31 3.04
N GLN A 43 11.48 -5.53 3.33
CA GLN A 43 11.00 -6.43 2.30
C GLN A 43 10.06 -5.53 1.51
N ALA A 44 10.41 -5.20 0.25
CA ALA A 44 9.55 -4.38 -0.59
C ALA A 44 8.17 -5.02 -0.43
N ALA A 45 7.24 -4.30 0.19
CA ALA A 45 5.96 -4.88 0.54
C ALA A 45 5.43 -5.52 -0.73
N SER A 46 5.02 -6.80 -0.64
CA SER A 46 4.42 -7.46 -1.79
C SER A 46 3.39 -6.51 -2.40
N PRO A 47 3.33 -6.37 -3.74
CA PRO A 47 2.32 -5.54 -4.39
C PRO A 47 0.97 -5.82 -3.73
N SER A 48 0.32 -4.78 -3.20
CA SER A 48 -0.94 -4.92 -2.49
C SER A 48 -2.06 -4.48 -3.41
N ASP A 49 -3.12 -5.27 -3.45
CA ASP A 49 -4.34 -4.94 -4.20
C ASP A 49 -5.27 -3.96 -3.46
N ALA A 50 -4.78 -3.35 -2.37
CA ALA A 50 -5.53 -2.38 -1.59
C ALA A 50 -6.04 -1.20 -2.43
N GLU A 51 -5.24 -0.72 -3.40
CA GLU A 51 -5.67 0.35 -4.31
C GLU A 51 -6.94 -0.05 -5.08
N ALA A 52 -6.93 -1.22 -5.74
CA ALA A 52 -8.07 -1.68 -6.51
C ALA A 52 -9.31 -1.86 -5.65
N ARG A 53 -9.16 -2.48 -4.47
CA ARG A 53 -10.27 -2.73 -3.54
C ARG A 53 -10.90 -1.44 -3.03
N VAL A 54 -10.08 -0.48 -2.59
CA VAL A 54 -10.57 0.81 -2.08
C VAL A 54 -11.23 1.60 -3.20
N ASN A 55 -10.58 1.70 -4.36
CA ASN A 55 -11.07 2.55 -5.44
C ASN A 55 -12.27 1.96 -6.17
N VAL A 56 -12.40 0.63 -6.30
CA VAL A 56 -13.58 0.02 -6.94
C VAL A 56 -14.84 0.19 -6.08
N LEU A 57 -14.70 0.14 -4.75
CA LEU A 57 -15.80 0.44 -3.83
C LEU A 57 -16.16 1.92 -3.88
N ALA A 58 -15.17 2.81 -3.77
CA ALA A 58 -15.40 4.25 -3.87
C ALA A 58 -16.05 4.65 -5.21
N LEU A 59 -15.68 3.97 -6.30
CA LEU A 59 -16.33 4.17 -7.60
C LEU A 59 -17.80 3.77 -7.57
N CYS A 60 -18.14 2.64 -6.95
CA CYS A 60 -19.52 2.20 -6.81
C CYS A 60 -20.34 3.13 -5.91
N ASP A 61 -19.76 3.61 -4.80
CA ASP A 61 -20.40 4.61 -3.95
C ASP A 61 -20.67 5.92 -4.71
N ALA A 62 -19.71 6.37 -5.52
CA ALA A 62 -19.86 7.55 -6.38
C ALA A 62 -20.97 7.39 -7.43
N VAL A 63 -21.06 6.22 -8.07
CA VAL A 63 -22.12 5.91 -9.03
C VAL A 63 -23.50 5.87 -8.36
N GLN A 64 -23.58 5.27 -7.16
CA GLN A 64 -24.82 5.22 -6.40
C GLN A 64 -25.26 6.63 -5.95
N ALA A 65 -24.33 7.45 -5.44
CA ALA A 65 -24.62 8.83 -5.06
C ALA A 65 -25.12 9.65 -6.27
N HIS A 66 -24.51 9.49 -7.44
CA HIS A 66 -24.99 10.14 -8.66
C HIS A 66 -26.42 9.70 -9.02
N ARG A 67 -26.74 8.40 -8.90
CA ARG A 67 -28.09 7.88 -9.15
C ARG A 67 -29.11 8.44 -8.14
N ASP A 68 -28.73 8.58 -6.88
CA ASP A 68 -29.60 9.15 -5.84
C ASP A 68 -29.89 10.63 -6.09
N GLU A 69 -28.92 11.39 -6.61
CA GLU A 69 -29.08 12.81 -6.93
C GLU A 69 -29.80 13.06 -8.27
N HIS A 70 -29.49 12.27 -9.31
CA HIS A 70 -29.92 12.55 -10.69
C HIS A 70 -30.95 11.55 -11.23
N GLY A 71 -31.22 10.46 -10.51
CA GLY A 71 -32.19 9.42 -10.89
C GLY A 71 -31.70 8.46 -11.98
N VAL A 72 -30.45 8.56 -12.43
CA VAL A 72 -29.90 7.76 -13.54
C VAL A 72 -28.49 7.25 -13.25
N TYR A 73 -28.21 6.03 -13.68
CA TYR A 73 -26.85 5.48 -13.74
C TYR A 73 -26.14 5.96 -15.01
N VAL A 74 -24.82 6.13 -14.93
CA VAL A 74 -23.98 6.56 -16.06
C VAL A 74 -22.83 5.59 -16.27
N THR A 75 -22.49 5.33 -17.52
CA THR A 75 -21.28 4.60 -17.90
C THR A 75 -20.08 5.53 -17.85
N ALA A 76 -18.92 5.02 -17.43
CA ALA A 76 -17.69 5.82 -17.30
C ALA A 76 -16.47 4.98 -17.66
N GLY A 77 -15.43 5.63 -18.19
CA GLY A 77 -14.21 4.96 -18.61
C GLY A 77 -14.40 4.04 -19.83
N PRO A 78 -13.43 3.15 -20.10
CA PRO A 78 -12.27 2.85 -19.24
C PRO A 78 -11.24 4.00 -19.16
N THR A 79 -10.83 4.37 -17.94
CA THR A 79 -9.82 5.39 -17.68
C THR A 79 -8.81 4.90 -16.62
N PRO A 80 -7.50 4.93 -16.88
CA PRO A 80 -6.84 5.28 -18.15
C PRO A 80 -7.22 4.36 -19.31
N LYS A 81 -7.08 4.81 -20.57
CA LYS A 81 -7.48 4.02 -21.75
C LYS A 81 -6.77 2.66 -21.86
N ALA A 82 -5.50 2.61 -21.51
CA ALA A 82 -4.73 1.37 -21.47
C ALA A 82 -4.72 0.81 -20.04
N ILE A 83 -4.81 -0.51 -19.91
CA ILE A 83 -4.62 -1.21 -18.64
C ILE A 83 -3.15 -1.04 -18.22
N PRO A 84 -2.85 -0.52 -17.01
CA PRO A 84 -1.48 -0.46 -16.52
C PRO A 84 -0.86 -1.86 -16.38
N ARG A 85 0.43 -1.99 -16.71
CA ARG A 85 1.13 -3.29 -16.82
C ARG A 85 2.46 -3.30 -16.06
N GLY A 86 2.87 -4.48 -15.62
CA GLY A 86 4.18 -4.70 -15.00
C GLY A 86 4.33 -4.00 -13.65
N GLY A 87 3.25 -3.84 -12.88
CA GLY A 87 3.23 -3.11 -11.61
C GLY A 87 3.53 -1.61 -11.74
N ARG A 88 3.45 -1.03 -12.95
CA ARG A 88 3.78 0.39 -13.19
C ARG A 88 2.56 1.28 -13.10
N ALA A 89 2.57 2.20 -12.12
CA ALA A 89 1.56 3.24 -12.02
C ALA A 89 1.63 4.25 -13.18
N VAL A 90 0.47 4.65 -13.69
CA VAL A 90 0.34 5.66 -14.75
C VAL A 90 -0.54 6.82 -14.26
N PRO A 91 -0.40 8.04 -14.80
CA PRO A 91 -1.29 9.14 -14.45
C PRO A 91 -2.75 8.78 -14.74
N PHE A 92 -3.68 9.15 -13.85
CA PHE A 92 -5.11 9.09 -14.14
C PHE A 92 -5.51 10.34 -14.95
N PRO A 93 -5.88 10.21 -16.24
CA PRO A 93 -6.29 11.36 -17.04
C PRO A 93 -7.56 11.99 -16.49
N LYS A 94 -7.71 13.30 -16.66
CA LYS A 94 -8.99 13.97 -16.44
C LYS A 94 -10.04 13.38 -17.37
N ASP A 95 -11.18 13.01 -16.81
CA ASP A 95 -12.32 12.46 -17.52
C ASP A 95 -13.59 13.12 -16.98
N GLU A 96 -14.32 13.82 -17.84
CA GLU A 96 -15.49 14.61 -17.46
C GLU A 96 -16.61 13.76 -16.85
N THR A 97 -16.69 12.46 -17.19
CA THR A 97 -17.72 11.59 -16.63
C THR A 97 -17.31 11.10 -15.24
N PHE A 98 -16.05 10.72 -15.05
CA PHE A 98 -15.54 10.43 -13.70
C PHE A 98 -15.57 11.66 -12.79
N HIS A 99 -15.28 12.86 -13.32
CA HIS A 99 -15.41 14.12 -12.58
C HIS A 99 -16.86 14.37 -12.13
N ARG A 100 -17.84 14.18 -13.02
CA ARG A 100 -19.28 14.29 -12.67
C ARG A 100 -19.74 13.27 -11.65
N LEU A 101 -19.14 12.08 -11.64
CA LEU A 101 -19.38 11.07 -10.61
C LEU A 101 -18.73 11.43 -9.26
N GLY A 102 -17.78 12.36 -9.23
CA GLY A 102 -16.96 12.64 -8.05
C GLY A 102 -15.88 11.59 -7.78
N PHE A 103 -15.48 10.83 -8.81
CA PHE A 103 -14.42 9.83 -8.71
C PHE A 103 -13.13 10.36 -9.35
N GLU A 104 -12.17 10.75 -8.51
CA GLU A 104 -10.87 11.28 -8.94
C GLU A 104 -9.74 10.68 -8.09
N PRO A 105 -9.23 9.48 -8.45
CA PRO A 105 -8.11 8.89 -7.71
C PRO A 105 -6.86 9.77 -7.85
N ASP A 106 -6.22 10.04 -6.72
CA ASP A 106 -5.09 10.96 -6.65
C ASP A 106 -3.85 10.45 -7.41
N GLY A 107 -3.30 11.30 -8.28
CA GLY A 107 -1.98 11.10 -8.87
C GLY A 107 -1.90 9.98 -9.90
N LYS A 108 -1.22 8.88 -9.55
CA LYS A 108 -0.95 7.75 -10.44
C LYS A 108 -1.64 6.50 -9.92
N VAL A 109 -2.19 5.72 -10.83
CA VAL A 109 -2.95 4.51 -10.55
C VAL A 109 -2.29 3.28 -11.17
N HIS A 110 -2.41 2.14 -10.50
CA HIS A 110 -1.98 0.83 -11.01
C HIS A 110 -3.11 0.10 -11.74
N PHE A 111 -4.33 0.65 -11.71
CA PHE A 111 -5.51 0.05 -12.31
C PHE A 111 -6.20 1.02 -13.27
N GLN A 112 -6.85 0.45 -14.28
CA GLN A 112 -7.86 1.09 -15.09
C GLN A 112 -9.22 0.92 -14.43
N TYR A 113 -10.00 2.00 -14.39
CA TYR A 113 -11.33 2.02 -13.81
C TYR A 113 -12.41 2.16 -14.87
N GLN A 114 -13.54 1.47 -14.70
CA GLN A 114 -14.67 1.51 -15.63
C GLN A 114 -15.99 1.29 -14.88
N VAL A 115 -17.04 1.99 -15.32
CA VAL A 115 -18.43 1.72 -14.93
C VAL A 115 -19.16 1.22 -16.17
N VAL A 116 -19.72 0.01 -16.06
CA VAL A 116 -20.55 -0.61 -17.07
C VAL A 116 -21.98 -0.66 -16.57
N VAL A 117 -22.92 -0.15 -17.36
CA VAL A 117 -24.36 -0.23 -17.10
C VAL A 117 -24.95 -1.08 -18.21
N GLN A 118 -25.63 -2.16 -17.85
CA GLN A 118 -26.32 -3.06 -18.77
C GLN A 118 -27.78 -3.17 -18.37
N GLU A 119 -28.65 -3.46 -19.31
CA GLU A 119 -30.05 -3.78 -19.02
C GLU A 119 -30.18 -5.29 -18.79
N SER A 120 -30.74 -5.67 -17.65
CA SER A 120 -31.04 -7.07 -17.34
C SER A 120 -32.19 -7.60 -18.23
N PRO A 121 -32.38 -8.92 -18.34
CA PRO A 121 -33.50 -9.49 -19.08
C PRO A 121 -34.90 -9.04 -18.61
N VAL A 122 -34.99 -8.49 -17.40
CA VAL A 122 -36.23 -7.97 -16.80
C VAL A 122 -36.35 -6.44 -16.92
N GLY A 123 -35.45 -5.78 -17.65
CA GLY A 123 -35.50 -4.34 -17.91
C GLY A 123 -34.92 -3.46 -16.79
N GLU A 124 -34.31 -4.05 -15.77
CA GLU A 124 -33.67 -3.31 -14.68
C GLU A 124 -32.18 -3.07 -14.99
N PRO A 125 -31.62 -1.89 -14.64
CA PRO A 125 -30.21 -1.60 -14.86
C PRO A 125 -29.32 -2.41 -13.90
N GLU A 126 -28.37 -3.14 -14.46
CA GLU A 126 -27.27 -3.79 -13.76
C GLU A 126 -26.00 -2.97 -13.92
N VAL A 127 -25.42 -2.53 -12.79
CA VAL A 127 -24.21 -1.72 -12.78
C VAL A 127 -23.04 -2.57 -12.31
N SER A 128 -21.90 -2.47 -12.99
CA SER A 128 -20.63 -3.06 -12.58
C SER A 128 -19.53 -1.99 -12.55
N CYS A 129 -18.90 -1.82 -11.39
CA CYS A 129 -17.68 -1.05 -11.21
C CYS A 129 -16.48 -1.99 -11.32
N LEU A 130 -15.51 -1.62 -12.15
CA LEU A 130 -14.38 -2.47 -12.49
C LEU A 130 -13.06 -1.76 -12.20
N ALA A 131 -12.08 -2.51 -11.69
CA ALA A 131 -10.67 -2.13 -11.67
C ALA A 131 -9.83 -3.25 -12.33
N ARG A 132 -9.02 -2.90 -13.33
CA ARG A 132 -8.18 -3.84 -14.09
C ARG A 132 -6.72 -3.44 -14.11
N GLY A 133 -5.81 -4.36 -13.82
CA GLY A 133 -4.37 -4.08 -13.82
C GLY A 133 -3.52 -5.33 -13.65
N ASP A 134 -2.32 -5.31 -14.23
CA ASP A 134 -1.24 -6.26 -13.97
C ASP A 134 -0.31 -5.62 -12.92
N PHE A 135 -0.77 -5.64 -11.67
CA PHE A 135 -0.17 -4.88 -10.56
C PHE A 135 0.99 -5.62 -9.89
N ASP A 136 1.00 -6.96 -9.95
CA ASP A 136 2.08 -7.82 -9.46
C ASP A 136 3.15 -8.08 -10.53
N GLY A 137 2.86 -7.75 -11.79
CA GLY A 137 3.83 -7.69 -12.88
C GLY A 137 4.13 -9.04 -13.52
N ASP A 138 3.22 -10.00 -13.38
CA ASP A 138 3.37 -11.33 -13.97
C ASP A 138 2.79 -11.42 -15.40
N GLY A 139 2.22 -10.34 -15.89
CA GLY A 139 1.66 -10.22 -17.24
C GLY A 139 0.18 -10.59 -17.36
N LEU A 140 -0.43 -11.10 -16.29
CA LEU A 140 -1.87 -11.36 -16.21
C LEU A 140 -2.58 -10.17 -15.57
N ASN A 141 -3.77 -9.84 -16.08
CA ASN A 141 -4.55 -8.80 -15.43
C ASN A 141 -5.32 -9.41 -14.27
N SER A 142 -5.32 -8.72 -13.14
CA SER A 142 -6.35 -8.90 -12.12
C SER A 142 -7.53 -7.97 -12.42
N LEU A 143 -8.75 -8.53 -12.36
CA LEU A 143 -10.02 -7.83 -12.50
C LEU A 143 -10.76 -7.86 -11.18
N TYR A 144 -11.01 -6.68 -10.63
CA TYR A 144 -11.82 -6.47 -9.44
C TYR A 144 -13.17 -5.95 -9.90
N ARG A 145 -14.26 -6.61 -9.48
CA ARG A 145 -15.63 -6.26 -9.85
C ARG A 145 -16.48 -6.10 -8.61
N VAL A 146 -17.24 -5.02 -8.57
CA VAL A 146 -18.35 -4.82 -7.63
C VAL A 146 -19.59 -4.52 -8.45
N ARG A 147 -20.71 -5.18 -8.14
CA ARG A 147 -22.00 -4.89 -8.76
C ARG A 147 -22.87 -4.07 -7.78
N LEU A 148 -23.69 -3.18 -8.32
CA LEU A 148 -24.78 -2.57 -7.58
C LEU A 148 -26.09 -3.28 -7.95
N ASP A 149 -26.86 -3.66 -6.94
CA ASP A 149 -28.23 -4.14 -7.16
C ASP A 149 -29.21 -2.98 -7.39
N ALA A 150 -30.49 -3.31 -7.63
CA ALA A 150 -31.54 -2.31 -7.87
C ALA A 150 -31.72 -1.33 -6.71
N ASN A 151 -31.34 -1.70 -5.48
CA ASN A 151 -31.43 -0.87 -4.28
C ASN A 151 -30.14 -0.08 -4.00
N GLY A 152 -29.12 -0.20 -4.85
CA GLY A 152 -27.84 0.46 -4.66
C GLY A 152 -26.92 -0.23 -3.65
N MET A 153 -27.21 -1.48 -3.26
CA MET A 153 -26.30 -2.25 -2.42
C MET A 153 -25.17 -2.86 -3.25
N THR A 154 -23.96 -2.79 -2.72
CA THR A 154 -22.78 -3.40 -3.34
C THR A 154 -22.69 -4.90 -3.06
N THR A 155 -22.34 -5.67 -4.08
CA THR A 155 -21.92 -7.07 -3.88
C THR A 155 -20.54 -7.12 -3.20
N PRO A 156 -20.16 -8.27 -2.62
CA PRO A 156 -18.77 -8.52 -2.30
C PRO A 156 -17.87 -8.30 -3.54
N ILE A 157 -16.62 -7.89 -3.30
CA ILE A 157 -15.64 -7.71 -4.38
C ILE A 157 -15.30 -9.09 -4.97
N GLU A 158 -15.62 -9.27 -6.24
CA GLU A 158 -15.19 -10.41 -7.05
C GLU A 158 -13.79 -10.11 -7.61
N VAL A 159 -12.89 -11.09 -7.53
CA VAL A 159 -11.51 -10.95 -8.04
C VAL A 159 -11.24 -12.10 -9.00
N GLU A 160 -10.91 -11.77 -10.23
CA GLU A 160 -10.61 -12.71 -11.31
C GLU A 160 -9.21 -12.43 -11.86
N ARG A 161 -8.50 -13.48 -12.28
CA ARG A 161 -7.25 -13.38 -13.06
C ARG A 161 -7.59 -13.64 -14.53
N GLU A 162 -7.45 -12.63 -15.38
CA GLU A 162 -7.74 -12.79 -16.82
C GLU A 162 -6.69 -13.72 -17.46
N GLY A 163 -7.14 -14.86 -17.99
CA GLY A 163 -6.29 -15.86 -18.65
C GLY A 163 -6.17 -17.20 -17.90
N GLU A 164 -6.85 -17.34 -16.77
CA GLU A 164 -6.98 -18.58 -15.98
C GLU A 164 -8.29 -19.33 -16.26
#